data_AF-A0A7J4QUC0-F1
#
_entry.id   AF-A0A7J4QUC0-F1
#
_cell.length_a   1.000
_cell.length_b   1.000
_cell.length_c   1.000
_cell.angle_alpha   90.00
_cell.angle_beta   90.00
_cell.angle_gamma   90.00
#
_symmetry.space_group_name_H-M   'P 1'
#
loop_
_entity.id
_entity.type
_entity.pdbx_description
1 polymer ?
#
loop_
_entity_poly.entity_id
_entity_poly.type
_entity_poly.pdbx_seq_one_letter_code
_entity_poly.pdbx_strand_id
1 'polypeptide(L)'
;MRRRWSEERRSNQQQAEWIVAWLRENGPATIRQIVSALNDAGREVKAHIIQRALIKSPFVAKTGETSIDGEIHSLWVFSTD
;
A
#
# COMPACT_ATOMS: atom_id res chain seq x y z
N MET A 1 4.50 -7.88 -31.06
CA MET A 1 4.46 -8.55 -29.75
C MET A 1 5.23 -7.69 -28.72
N ARG A 2 4.55 -6.77 -28.02
CA ARG A 2 5.15 -5.83 -27.02
C ARG A 2 4.17 -5.35 -25.92
N ARG A 3 2.95 -5.92 -25.83
CA ARG A 3 1.85 -5.40 -25.00
C ARG A 3 1.80 -5.92 -23.55
N ARG A 4 2.29 -7.13 -23.28
CA ARG A 4 2.14 -7.77 -21.95
C ARG A 4 2.79 -6.99 -20.80
N TRP A 5 3.98 -6.43 -21.04
CA TRP A 5 4.70 -5.64 -20.04
C TRP A 5 3.98 -4.33 -19.66
N SER A 6 3.28 -3.69 -20.60
CA SER A 6 2.55 -2.46 -20.30
C SER A 6 1.28 -2.72 -19.51
N GLU A 7 0.64 -3.86 -19.71
CA GLU A 7 -0.52 -4.31 -18.92
C GLU A 7 -0.14 -4.67 -17.49
N GLU A 8 0.93 -5.43 -17.30
CA GLU A 8 1.44 -5.76 -15.97
C GLU A 8 1.83 -4.51 -15.18
N ARG A 9 2.53 -3.56 -15.81
CA ARG A 9 2.86 -2.28 -15.17
C ARG A 9 1.63 -1.45 -14.81
N ARG A 10 0.62 -1.42 -15.69
CA ARG A 10 -0.64 -0.74 -15.40
C ARG A 10 -1.40 -1.40 -14.26
N SER A 11 -1.43 -2.73 -14.22
CA SER A 11 -2.05 -3.49 -13.12
C SER A 11 -1.36 -3.17 -11.79
N ASN A 12 -0.03 -3.24 -11.79
CA ASN A 12 0.79 -2.91 -10.63
C ASN A 12 0.57 -1.46 -10.15
N GLN A 13 0.44 -0.51 -11.08
CA GLN A 13 0.17 0.88 -10.74
C GLN A 13 -1.23 1.06 -10.12
N GLN A 14 -2.27 0.49 -10.74
CA GLN A 14 -3.64 0.54 -10.21
C GLN A 14 -3.73 -0.09 -8.81
N GLN A 15 -2.99 -1.17 -8.58
CA GLN A 15 -2.99 -1.80 -7.27
C GLN A 15 -2.28 -0.96 -6.21
N ALA A 16 -1.19 -0.27 -6.57
CA ALA A 16 -0.55 0.68 -5.67
C ALA A 16 -1.47 1.87 -5.37
N GLU A 17 -2.15 2.42 -6.38
CA GLU A 17 -3.14 3.49 -6.22
C GLU A 17 -4.31 3.07 -5.34
N TRP A 18 -4.75 1.82 -5.43
CA TRP A 18 -5.78 1.28 -4.55
C TRP A 18 -5.35 1.31 -3.07
N ILE A 19 -4.10 0.94 -2.76
CA ILE A 19 -3.57 1.03 -1.38
C ILE A 19 -3.58 2.48 -0.89
N VAL A 20 -3.19 3.44 -1.72
CA VAL A 20 -3.21 4.87 -1.39
C VAL A 20 -4.64 5.35 -1.11
N ALA A 21 -5.60 4.98 -1.96
CA ALA A 21 -7.01 5.31 -1.77
C ALA A 21 -7.56 4.69 -0.49
N TRP A 22 -7.23 3.44 -0.21
CA TRP A 22 -7.64 2.76 1.01
C TRP A 22 -7.08 3.45 2.27
N LEU A 23 -5.82 3.87 2.27
CA LEU A 23 -5.24 4.66 3.37
C LEU A 23 -5.94 6.00 3.57
N ARG A 24 -6.37 6.65 2.47
CA ARG A 24 -7.13 7.89 2.54
C ARG A 24 -8.49 7.71 3.22
N GLU A 25 -9.15 6.57 2.99
CA GLU A 25 -10.48 6.27 3.53
C GLU A 25 -10.45 5.68 4.95
N ASN A 26 -9.40 4.94 5.29
CA ASN A 26 -9.31 4.17 6.53
C ASN A 26 -8.34 4.78 7.56
N GLY A 27 -7.56 5.78 7.16
CA GLY A 27 -6.60 6.46 8.02
C GLY A 27 -5.24 5.74 8.13
N PRO A 28 -4.42 6.10 9.13
CA PRO A 28 -3.10 5.51 9.31
C PRO A 28 -3.17 3.99 9.55
N ALA A 29 -2.33 3.23 8.85
CA ALA A 29 -2.30 1.78 8.96
C ALA A 29 -0.88 1.21 8.87
N THR A 30 -0.71 0.03 9.44
CA THR A 30 0.52 -0.76 9.33
C THR A 30 0.52 -1.58 8.03
N ILE A 31 1.69 -2.07 7.62
CA ILE A 31 1.80 -3.00 6.49
C ILE A 31 0.92 -4.24 6.72
N ARG A 32 0.84 -4.75 7.96
CA ARG A 32 0.01 -5.91 8.30
C ARG A 32 -1.48 -5.63 8.04
N GLN A 33 -1.97 -4.46 8.44
CA GLN A 33 -3.36 -4.06 8.19
C GLN A 33 -3.63 -3.87 6.69
N ILE A 34 -2.69 -3.26 5.95
CA ILE A 34 -2.79 -3.12 4.49
C ILE A 34 -2.85 -4.50 3.81
N VAL A 35 -2.02 -5.45 4.25
CA VAL A 35 -2.04 -6.83 3.74
C VAL A 35 -3.38 -7.51 4.02
N SER A 36 -3.93 -7.33 5.22
CA SER A 36 -5.29 -7.83 5.54
C SER A 36 -6.33 -7.25 4.59
N ALA A 37 -6.35 -5.92 4.42
CA ALA A 37 -7.29 -5.24 3.54
C ALA A 37 -7.18 -5.69 2.08
N LEU A 38 -5.97 -5.96 1.60
CA LEU A 38 -5.75 -6.53 0.26
C LEU A 38 -6.36 -7.93 0.14
N ASN A 39 -6.12 -8.81 1.13
CA ASN A 39 -6.70 -10.15 1.14
C ASN A 39 -8.24 -10.11 1.21
N ASP A 40 -8.79 -9.27 2.08
CA ASP A 40 -10.25 -9.09 2.24
C ASP A 40 -10.90 -8.56 0.95
N ALA A 41 -10.18 -7.71 0.20
CA ALA A 41 -10.59 -7.23 -1.11
C ALA A 41 -10.36 -8.22 -2.27
N GLY A 42 -9.85 -9.42 -2.00
CA GLY A 42 -9.52 -10.43 -3.01
C GLY A 42 -8.38 -10.02 -3.95
N ARG A 43 -7.47 -9.14 -3.49
CA ARG A 43 -6.36 -8.60 -4.27
C ARG A 43 -5.05 -9.31 -3.92
N GLU A 44 -4.24 -9.58 -4.92
CA GLU A 44 -2.97 -10.32 -4.76
C GLU A 44 -1.93 -9.51 -3.96
N VAL A 45 -1.37 -10.06 -2.89
CA VAL A 45 -0.38 -9.36 -2.06
C VAL A 45 1.02 -9.46 -2.68
N LYS A 46 1.56 -8.32 -3.13
CA LYS A 46 2.90 -8.24 -3.74
C LYS A 46 3.78 -7.20 -3.04
N ALA A 47 4.95 -7.64 -2.57
CA ALA A 47 5.88 -6.78 -1.84
C ALA A 47 6.27 -5.51 -2.63
N HIS A 48 6.56 -5.64 -3.94
CA HIS A 48 6.93 -4.49 -4.76
C HIS A 48 5.78 -3.49 -4.99
N ILE A 49 4.52 -3.91 -4.86
CA ILE A 49 3.34 -3.05 -4.96
C ILE A 49 3.14 -2.27 -3.68
N ILE A 50 3.27 -2.94 -2.53
CA ILE A 50 3.25 -2.29 -1.22
C ILE A 50 4.39 -1.27 -1.14
N GLN A 51 5.61 -1.66 -1.53
CA GLN A 51 6.75 -0.74 -1.56
C GLN A 51 6.50 0.46 -2.49
N ARG A 52 5.89 0.24 -3.67
CA ARG A 52 5.52 1.32 -4.59
C ARG A 52 4.50 2.28 -3.95
N ALA A 53 3.47 1.74 -3.29
CA ALA A 53 2.43 2.54 -2.65
C ALA A 53 2.94 3.33 -1.43
N LEU A 54 3.82 2.74 -0.61
CA LEU A 54 4.25 3.35 0.65
C LEU A 54 5.51 4.20 0.55
N ILE A 55 6.47 3.79 -0.30
CA ILE A 55 7.80 4.45 -0.37
C ILE A 55 7.92 5.35 -1.59
N LYS A 56 7.28 5.00 -2.72
CA LYS A 56 7.42 5.73 -3.99
C LYS A 56 6.25 6.64 -4.29
N SER A 57 5.12 6.48 -3.61
CA SER A 57 3.98 7.37 -3.75
C SER A 57 4.29 8.72 -3.11
N PRO A 58 4.03 9.85 -3.78
CA PRO A 58 4.10 11.15 -3.13
C PRO A 58 2.95 11.38 -2.14
N PHE A 59 1.92 10.51 -2.15
CA PHE A 59 0.70 10.68 -1.37
C PHE A 59 0.68 9.87 -0.07
N VAL A 60 1.79 9.25 0.31
CA VAL A 60 1.87 8.40 1.51
C VAL A 60 3.13 8.75 2.29
N ALA A 61 2.97 8.92 3.60
CA ALA A 61 4.07 9.23 4.51
C ALA A 61 4.08 8.24 5.69
N LYS A 62 5.28 7.95 6.22
CA LYS A 62 5.43 7.26 7.51
C LYS A 62 5.19 8.29 8.61
N THR A 63 4.16 8.09 9.43
CA THR A 63 3.77 9.04 10.49
C THR A 63 4.30 8.64 11.88
N GLY A 64 4.78 7.42 12.03
CA GLY A 64 5.26 6.91 13.31
C GLY A 64 5.33 5.40 13.36
N GLU A 65 5.26 4.86 14.57
CA GLU A 65 5.33 3.44 14.86
C GLU A 65 4.30 3.08 15.93
N THR A 66 3.78 1.85 15.88
CA THR A 66 2.85 1.31 16.87
C THR A 66 3.32 -0.07 17.31
N SER A 67 3.06 -0.43 18.55
CA SER A 67 3.28 -1.81 19.02
C SER A 67 2.03 -2.64 18.77
N ILE A 68 2.18 -3.78 18.10
CA ILE A 68 1.12 -4.79 17.90
C ILE A 68 1.74 -6.13 18.28
N ASP A 69 1.10 -6.86 19.21
CA ASP A 69 1.57 -8.17 19.68
C ASP A 69 3.03 -8.18 20.19
N GLY A 70 3.51 -7.05 20.73
CA GLY A 70 4.89 -6.89 21.20
C GLY A 70 5.91 -6.55 20.12
N GLU A 71 5.51 -6.48 18.85
CA GLU A 71 6.34 -6.06 17.72
C GLU A 71 6.08 -4.60 17.34
N ILE A 72 7.13 -3.90 16.91
CA ILE A 72 7.04 -2.52 16.45
C ILE A 72 6.72 -2.51 14.94
N HIS A 73 5.64 -1.84 14.57
CA HIS A 73 5.22 -1.68 13.18
C HIS A 73 5.18 -0.21 12.78
N SER A 74 5.69 0.10 11.59
CA SER A 74 5.56 1.44 11.01
C SER A 74 4.11 1.75 10.65
N LEU A 75 3.65 2.95 11.04
CA LEU A 75 2.35 3.51 10.64
C LEU A 75 2.52 4.39 9.40
N TRP A 76 1.67 4.13 8.42
CA TRP A 76 1.63 4.82 7.13
C TRP A 76 0.31 5.54 6.98
N VAL A 77 0.34 6.78 6.52
CA VAL A 77 -0.86 7.63 6.36
C VAL A 77 -0.88 8.24 4.97
N PHE A 78 -2.08 8.48 4.45
CA PHE A 78 -2.27 9.34 3.30
C PHE A 78 -1.90 10.78 3.65
N SER A 79 -1.04 11.41 2.85
CA SER A 79 -0.64 12.81 3.03
C SER A 79 -0.63 13.54 1.69
N THR A 80 -1.05 14.80 1.69
CA THR A 80 -0.97 15.70 0.53
C THR A 80 -0.13 16.93 0.82
N ASP A 81 0.67 16.89 1.88
CA ASP A 81 1.67 17.92 2.23
C ASP A 81 2.67 18.16 1.08
#